data_AF-A0A1F8X137-F1
#
_entry.id   AF-A0A1F8X137-F1
#
_cell.length_a   1.000
_cell.length_b   1.000
_cell.length_c   1.000
_cell.angle_alpha   90.00
_cell.angle_beta   90.00
_cell.angle_gamma   90.00
#
_symmetry.space_group_name_H-M   'P 1'
#
loop_
_entity.id
_entity.type
_entity.pdbx_description
1 polymer ?
#
loop_
_entity_poly.entity_id
_entity_poly.type
_entity_poly.pdbx_seq_one_letter_code
_entity_poly.pdbx_strand_id
1 'polypeptide(L)'
;MKRIAAVLLTAMALAAAPAFAGEPHAEQGIKHAEVGISHVKEAIEHLEESFKATGNEHAKEAITHAKESVKHAEEAIIHAKEAAK
;
A
#
# COMPACT_ATOMS: atom_id res chain seq x y z
N MET A 1 -19.15 -17.58 43.52
CA MET A 1 -17.80 -17.18 43.08
C MET A 1 -17.40 -17.76 41.71
N LYS A 2 -17.52 -19.07 41.45
CA LYS A 2 -17.10 -19.69 40.17
C LYS A 2 -17.84 -19.18 38.91
N ARG A 3 -19.12 -18.81 39.03
CA ARG A 3 -19.93 -18.30 37.89
C ARG A 3 -19.65 -16.85 37.51
N ILE A 4 -19.21 -16.03 38.46
CA ILE A 4 -18.89 -14.60 38.23
C ILE A 4 -17.52 -14.48 37.54
N ALA A 5 -16.56 -15.33 37.93
CA ALA A 5 -15.26 -15.42 37.27
C ALA A 5 -15.37 -15.87 35.79
N ALA A 6 -16.27 -16.80 35.48
CA ALA A 6 -16.49 -17.28 34.11
C ALA A 6 -17.07 -16.19 33.19
N VAL A 7 -18.03 -15.39 33.69
CA VAL A 7 -18.66 -14.30 32.91
C VAL A 7 -17.67 -13.15 32.64
N LEU A 8 -16.83 -12.82 33.63
CA LEU A 8 -15.79 -11.80 33.47
C LEU A 8 -14.70 -12.22 32.46
N LEU A 9 -14.33 -13.50 32.43
CA LEU A 9 -13.33 -14.02 31.48
C LEU A 9 -13.83 -13.99 30.03
N THR A 10 -15.12 -14.27 29.80
CA THR A 10 -15.75 -14.16 28.47
C THR A 10 -15.98 -12.72 28.02
N ALA A 11 -16.24 -11.78 28.94
CA ALA A 11 -16.40 -10.36 28.59
C ALA A 11 -15.07 -9.73 28.14
N MET A 12 -13.94 -10.14 28.73
CA MET A 12 -12.62 -9.69 28.32
C MET A 12 -12.19 -10.23 26.95
N ALA A 13 -12.60 -11.47 26.60
CA ALA A 13 -12.30 -12.07 25.30
C ALA A 13 -13.06 -11.41 24.13
N LEU A 14 -14.26 -10.86 24.38
CA LEU A 14 -15.07 -10.23 23.33
C LEU A 14 -14.65 -8.78 23.02
N ALA A 15 -13.95 -8.11 23.95
CA ALA A 15 -13.42 -6.76 23.75
C ALA A 15 -12.13 -6.72 22.91
N ALA A 16 -11.50 -7.87 22.65
CA ALA A 16 -10.25 -7.97 21.89
C ALA A 16 -10.43 -8.20 20.38
N ALA A 17 -11.68 -8.40 19.92
CA ALA A 17 -11.96 -8.88 18.57
C ALA A 17 -11.76 -7.89 17.40
N PRO A 18 -11.85 -6.55 17.52
CA PRO A 18 -11.73 -5.69 16.33
C PRO A 18 -10.29 -5.30 15.98
N ALA A 19 -9.30 -5.56 16.84
CA ALA A 19 -7.92 -5.13 16.59
C ALA A 19 -7.21 -5.95 15.49
N PHE A 20 -7.67 -7.17 15.20
CA PHE A 20 -6.98 -8.09 14.28
C PHE A 20 -7.54 -8.12 12.84
N ALA A 21 -8.66 -7.45 12.57
CA ALA A 21 -9.24 -7.42 11.22
C ALA A 21 -8.56 -6.41 10.28
N GLY A 22 -7.82 -5.43 10.82
CA GLY A 22 -7.07 -4.43 10.04
C GLY A 22 -5.79 -4.98 9.40
N GLU A 23 -5.09 -5.88 10.10
CA GLU A 23 -3.82 -6.48 9.67
C GLU A 23 -3.86 -7.15 8.28
N PRO A 24 -4.82 -8.07 7.99
CA PRO A 24 -4.87 -8.74 6.69
C PRO A 24 -5.20 -7.80 5.54
N HIS A 25 -5.98 -6.73 5.79
CA HIS A 25 -6.29 -5.74 4.78
C HIS A 25 -5.13 -4.77 4.53
N ALA A 26 -4.36 -4.42 5.56
CA ALA A 26 -3.14 -3.62 5.41
C ALA A 26 -2.10 -4.35 4.55
N GLU A 27 -1.87 -5.64 4.81
CA GLU A 27 -0.94 -6.46 4.03
C GLU A 27 -1.37 -6.59 2.56
N GLN A 28 -2.67 -6.80 2.30
CA GLN A 28 -3.21 -6.81 0.93
C GLN A 28 -3.06 -5.45 0.24
N GLY A 29 -3.31 -4.35 0.96
CA GLY A 29 -3.14 -2.99 0.45
C GLY A 29 -1.69 -2.72 0.01
N ILE A 30 -0.72 -3.15 0.83
CA ILE A 30 0.70 -3.06 0.49
C ILE A 30 1.01 -3.86 -0.78
N LYS A 31 0.53 -5.10 -0.90
CA LYS A 31 0.74 -5.93 -2.10
C LYS A 31 0.16 -5.28 -3.36
N HIS A 32 -1.05 -4.70 -3.27
CA HIS A 32 -1.63 -3.97 -4.40
C HIS A 32 -0.82 -2.73 -4.77
N ALA A 33 -0.30 -1.98 -3.79
CA ALA A 33 0.56 -0.84 -4.05
C ALA A 33 1.88 -1.26 -4.75
N GLU A 34 2.49 -2.38 -4.34
CA GLU A 34 3.69 -2.94 -4.98
C GLU A 34 3.40 -3.32 -6.44
N VAL A 35 2.27 -3.96 -6.74
CA VAL A 35 1.83 -4.26 -8.12
C VAL A 35 1.56 -2.97 -8.91
N GLY A 36 0.93 -1.97 -8.29
CA GLY A 36 0.68 -0.67 -8.90
C GLY A 36 1.97 0.03 -9.33
N ILE A 37 3.02 -0.01 -8.49
CA ILE A 37 4.34 0.51 -8.83
C ILE A 37 4.92 -0.21 -10.05
N SER A 38 4.78 -1.53 -10.16
CA SER A 38 5.24 -2.28 -11.34
C SER A 38 4.57 -1.79 -12.63
N HIS A 39 3.26 -1.57 -12.63
CA HIS A 39 2.57 -1.02 -13.81
C HIS A 39 3.02 0.41 -14.15
N VAL A 40 3.28 1.26 -13.15
CA VAL A 40 3.81 2.60 -13.42
C VAL A 40 5.22 2.54 -14.00
N LYS A 41 6.06 1.60 -13.54
CA LYS A 41 7.40 1.36 -14.11
C LYS A 41 7.32 0.93 -15.58
N GLU A 42 6.40 0.04 -15.94
CA GLU A 42 6.13 -0.33 -17.34
C GLU A 42 5.61 0.86 -18.16
N ALA A 43 4.72 1.69 -17.60
CA ALA A 43 4.25 2.89 -18.27
C ALA A 43 5.38 3.90 -18.54
N ILE A 44 6.36 4.01 -17.62
CA ILE A 44 7.57 4.83 -17.82
C ILE A 44 8.37 4.32 -19.01
N GLU A 45 8.55 3.01 -19.17
CA GLU A 45 9.27 2.43 -20.32
C GLU A 45 8.61 2.82 -21.65
N HIS A 46 7.29 2.69 -21.75
CA HIS A 46 6.55 3.11 -22.95
C HIS A 46 6.61 4.62 -23.20
N LEU A 47 6.58 5.44 -22.16
CA LEU A 47 6.78 6.89 -22.30
C LEU A 47 8.20 7.22 -22.79
N GLU A 48 9.22 6.50 -22.31
CA GLU A 48 10.60 6.65 -22.76
C GLU A 48 10.76 6.23 -24.23
N GLU A 49 10.08 5.18 -24.69
CA GLU A 49 10.01 4.79 -26.10
C GLU A 49 9.30 5.85 -26.95
N SER A 50 8.15 6.35 -26.49
CA SER A 50 7.40 7.43 -27.13
C SER A 50 8.25 8.70 -27.29
N PHE A 51 8.98 9.10 -26.24
CA PHE A 51 9.89 10.25 -26.29
C PHE A 51 11.03 10.03 -27.28
N LYS A 52 11.66 8.85 -27.28
CA LYS A 52 12.72 8.50 -28.26
C LYS A 52 12.21 8.58 -29.71
N ALA A 53 10.97 8.15 -29.95
CA ALA A 53 10.39 8.12 -31.29
C ALA A 53 9.93 9.50 -31.78
N THR A 54 9.46 10.37 -30.89
CA THR A 54 8.74 11.60 -31.26
C THR A 54 9.41 12.90 -30.83
N GLY A 55 10.31 12.86 -29.84
CA GLY A 55 10.86 14.05 -29.20
C GLY A 55 9.81 14.89 -28.46
N ASN A 56 8.62 14.33 -28.16
CA ASN A 56 7.53 15.08 -27.54
C ASN A 56 7.87 15.44 -26.08
N GLU A 57 8.04 16.72 -25.77
CA GLU A 57 8.37 17.18 -24.42
C GLU A 57 7.28 16.83 -23.38
N HIS A 58 6.00 16.69 -23.76
CA HIS A 58 4.98 16.21 -22.82
C HIS A 58 5.22 14.76 -22.38
N ALA A 59 5.83 13.91 -23.24
CA ALA A 59 6.22 12.56 -22.83
C ALA A 59 7.33 12.60 -21.77
N LYS A 60 8.28 13.53 -21.90
CA LYS A 60 9.35 13.76 -20.92
C LYS A 60 8.83 14.30 -19.58
N GLU A 61 7.87 15.22 -19.61
CA GLU A 61 7.17 15.68 -18.41
C GLU A 61 6.39 14.54 -17.75
N ALA A 62 5.66 13.73 -18.54
CA ALA A 62 4.96 12.56 -18.03
C ALA A 62 5.89 11.53 -17.37
N ILE A 63 7.08 11.28 -17.94
CA ILE A 63 8.13 10.43 -17.32
C ILE A 63 8.53 10.98 -15.95
N THR A 64 8.68 12.30 -15.84
CA THR A 64 9.10 12.96 -14.59
C THR A 64 8.05 12.75 -13.51
N HIS A 65 6.78 13.05 -13.80
CA HIS A 65 5.68 12.85 -12.86
C HIS A 65 5.45 11.37 -12.51
N ALA A 66 5.62 10.45 -13.46
CA ALA A 66 5.52 9.03 -13.16
C ALA A 66 6.63 8.56 -12.21
N LYS A 67 7.87 9.05 -12.39
CA LYS A 67 8.99 8.76 -11.46
C LYS A 67 8.74 9.33 -10.06
N GLU A 68 8.21 10.55 -9.96
CA GLU A 68 7.79 11.13 -8.67
C GLU A 68 6.66 10.33 -8.01
N SER A 69 5.68 9.87 -8.80
CA SER A 69 4.58 9.05 -8.31
C SER A 69 5.07 7.71 -7.75
N VAL A 70 6.03 7.06 -8.42
CA VAL A 70 6.67 5.84 -7.90
C VAL A 70 7.35 6.11 -6.57
N LYS A 71 8.12 7.19 -6.45
CA LYS A 71 8.80 7.55 -5.20
C LYS A 71 7.80 7.73 -4.05
N HIS A 72 6.72 8.46 -4.27
CA HIS A 72 5.69 8.66 -3.24
C HIS A 72 4.94 7.38 -2.88
N ALA A 73 4.70 6.49 -3.86
CA ALA A 73 4.11 5.19 -3.58
C ALA A 73 5.06 4.30 -2.73
N GLU A 74 6.36 4.32 -3.02
CA GLU A 74 7.38 3.61 -2.24
C GLU A 74 7.46 4.16 -0.80
N GLU A 75 7.43 5.48 -0.61
CA GLU A 75 7.34 6.14 0.71
C GLU A 75 6.05 5.74 1.47
N ALA A 76 4.90 5.73 0.79
CA ALA A 76 3.63 5.32 1.38
C ALA A 76 3.66 3.85 1.85
N ILE A 77 4.31 2.96 1.09
CA ILE A 77 4.49 1.55 1.48
C ILE A 77 5.36 1.44 2.74
N ILE A 78 6.41 2.25 2.87
CA ILE A 78 7.25 2.26 4.08
C ILE A 78 6.38 2.62 5.29
N HIS A 79 5.61 3.70 5.21
CA HIS A 79 4.72 4.10 6.31
C HIS A 79 3.63 3.06 6.61
N ALA A 80 3.05 2.43 5.59
CA ALA A 80 2.09 1.35 5.79
C ALA A 80 2.72 0.14 6.50
N LYS A 81 3.94 -0.23 6.14
CA LYS A 81 4.72 -1.29 6.80
C LYS A 81 5.11 -0.92 8.23
N GLU A 82 5.32 0.36 8.54
CA GLU A 82 5.58 0.84 9.90
C GLU A 82 4.32 0.84 10.76
N ALA A 83 3.16 1.21 10.19
CA ALA A 83 1.88 1.21 10.88
C ALA A 83 1.33 -0.20 11.17
N ALA A 84 1.77 -1.20 10.40
CA ALA A 84 1.41 -2.61 10.57
C ALA A 84 2.40 -3.41 11.43
N LYS A 85 3.26 -2.74 12.22
CA LYS A 85 4.17 -3.36 13.20
C LYS A 85 3.66 -3.13 14.62
#